data_AF-N4X530-F1
#
_entry.id   AF-N4X530-F1
#
_cell.length_a   1.000
_cell.length_b   1.000
_cell.length_c   1.000
_cell.angle_alpha   90.00
_cell.angle_beta   90.00
_cell.angle_gamma   90.00
#
_symmetry.space_group_name_H-M   'P 1'
#
loop_
_entity.id
_entity.type
_entity.pdbx_description
1 polymer ?
#
loop_
_entity_poly.entity_id
_entity_poly.type
_entity_poly.pdbx_seq_one_letter_code
_entity_poly.pdbx_strand_id
1 'polypeptide(L)'
;MAPTQSKLASYELPLRILTLLTSLLALPLLIATTVVSIHNYSWYRYRPVTAFCFGFIPLALTAFASTRSLVHQRRFGRMPQASFKAVDGVACIAYLSILTAIWAVEIGYLERPGFGLLAGYTTAPMILNMFVHGYLFACNVRSMVALFAAPQVHECPNCHSSFTTRAPQVQETKQSGEYSLLRGEDYLDVDPDAEHYTDGSSGPADAQILRPENESKGEFKGELKVEFKGESKKAIIDV
;
A
#
# COMPACT_ATOMS: atom_id res chain seq x y z
N MET A 1 14.45 0.85 18.79
CA MET A 1 15.36 0.87 17.61
C MET A 1 14.55 1.28 16.37
N ALA A 2 14.62 2.56 15.96
CA ALA A 2 13.88 3.08 14.79
C ALA A 2 14.65 4.11 13.90
N PRO A 3 15.96 3.96 13.58
CA PRO A 3 16.63 4.85 12.62
C PRO A 3 16.66 4.34 11.16
N THR A 4 16.14 3.15 10.85
CA THR A 4 16.29 2.54 9.51
C THR A 4 15.21 2.94 8.51
N GLN A 5 14.00 3.31 8.95
CA GLN A 5 12.90 3.66 8.03
C GLN A 5 13.13 4.96 7.25
N SER A 6 13.79 5.96 7.86
CA SER A 6 14.02 7.25 7.20
C SER A 6 15.00 7.14 6.03
N LYS A 7 16.03 6.28 6.15
CA LYS A 7 17.00 6.05 5.07
C LYS A 7 16.38 5.28 3.91
N LEU A 8 15.49 4.34 4.19
CA LEU A 8 14.87 3.51 3.15
C LEU A 8 13.98 4.35 2.23
N ALA A 9 13.18 5.26 2.81
CA ALA A 9 12.31 6.18 2.08
C ALA A 9 13.08 7.05 1.08
N SER A 10 14.33 7.43 1.40
CA SER A 10 15.18 8.24 0.52
C SER A 10 15.63 7.48 -0.75
N TYR A 11 15.76 6.15 -0.69
CA TYR A 11 16.19 5.34 -1.83
C TYR A 11 15.02 4.80 -2.66
N GLU A 12 13.78 4.81 -2.16
CA GLU A 12 12.65 4.25 -2.91
C GLU A 12 12.38 5.01 -4.22
N LEU A 13 12.41 6.34 -4.19
CA LEU A 13 12.15 7.16 -5.38
C LEU A 13 13.16 6.92 -6.53
N PRO A 14 14.49 6.98 -6.31
CA PRO A 14 15.44 6.68 -7.37
C PRO A 14 15.34 5.22 -7.85
N LEU A 15 15.01 4.27 -6.96
CA LEU A 15 14.77 2.88 -7.34
C LEU A 15 13.55 2.73 -8.27
N ARG A 16 12.43 3.41 -7.99
CA ARG A 16 11.25 3.40 -8.88
C ARG A 16 11.53 4.04 -10.23
N ILE A 17 12.31 5.12 -10.27
CA ILE A 17 12.73 5.75 -11.53
C ILE A 17 13.63 4.80 -12.32
N LEU A 18 14.58 4.15 -11.65
CA LEU A 18 15.44 3.14 -12.26
C LEU A 18 14.60 2.02 -12.88
N THR A 19 13.58 1.52 -12.19
CA THR A 19 12.64 0.51 -12.72
C THR A 19 11.96 0.97 -14.01
N LEU A 20 11.55 2.24 -14.12
CA LEU A 20 10.92 2.74 -15.34
C LEU A 20 11.91 2.81 -16.50
N LEU A 21 13.15 3.23 -16.23
CA LEU A 21 14.21 3.29 -17.24
C LEU A 21 14.60 1.90 -17.75
N THR A 22 14.76 0.95 -16.84
CA THR A 22 15.05 -0.45 -17.19
C THR A 22 13.87 -1.11 -17.89
N SER A 23 12.63 -0.79 -17.53
CA SER A 23 11.44 -1.27 -18.23
C SER A 23 11.35 -0.71 -19.65
N LEU A 24 11.70 0.56 -19.84
CA LEU A 24 11.78 1.21 -21.16
C LEU A 24 12.84 0.54 -22.04
N LEU A 25 13.98 0.13 -21.47
CA LEU A 25 15.02 -0.61 -22.18
C LEU A 25 14.61 -2.06 -22.48
N ALA A 26 14.00 -2.73 -21.50
CA ALA A 26 13.62 -4.14 -21.59
C ALA A 26 12.50 -4.37 -22.60
N LEU A 27 11.56 -3.44 -22.75
CA LEU A 27 10.40 -3.60 -23.64
C LEU A 27 10.76 -3.85 -25.12
N PRO A 28 11.58 -3.01 -25.81
CA PRO A 28 11.98 -3.28 -27.19
C PRO A 28 12.84 -4.54 -27.31
N LEU A 29 13.70 -4.83 -26.33
CA LEU A 29 14.52 -6.04 -26.32
C LEU A 29 13.67 -7.31 -26.16
N LEU A 30 12.62 -7.25 -25.35
CA LEU A 30 11.67 -8.34 -25.15
C LEU A 30 10.83 -8.58 -26.40
N ILE A 31 10.42 -7.52 -27.10
CA ILE A 31 9.74 -7.65 -28.40
C ILE A 31 10.68 -8.31 -29.42
N ALA A 32 11.92 -7.82 -29.54
CA ALA A 32 12.89 -8.34 -30.49
C ALA A 32 13.21 -9.83 -30.22
N THR A 33 13.47 -10.21 -28.97
CA THR A 33 13.69 -11.62 -28.59
C THR A 33 12.48 -12.50 -28.82
N THR A 34 11.27 -11.99 -28.57
CA THR A 34 10.03 -12.73 -28.83
C THR A 34 9.89 -13.03 -30.32
N VAL A 35 10.06 -12.03 -31.19
CA VAL A 35 9.98 -12.20 -32.65
C VAL A 35 11.04 -13.18 -33.16
N VAL A 36 12.29 -13.01 -32.71
CA VAL A 36 13.40 -13.90 -33.10
C VAL A 36 13.14 -15.34 -32.63
N SER A 37 12.67 -15.51 -31.39
CA SER A 37 12.37 -16.83 -30.82
C SER A 37 11.25 -17.55 -31.58
N ILE A 38 10.21 -16.82 -32.01
CA ILE A 38 9.13 -17.38 -32.84
C ILE A 38 9.65 -17.73 -34.24
N HIS A 39 10.43 -16.83 -34.86
CA HIS A 39 10.90 -17.01 -36.25
C HIS A 39 11.95 -18.11 -36.41
N ASN A 40 12.76 -18.38 -35.38
CA ASN A 40 13.81 -19.39 -35.42
C ASN A 40 13.28 -20.84 -35.40
N TYR A 41 11.97 -21.04 -35.20
CA TYR A 41 11.36 -22.36 -35.28
C TYR A 41 11.02 -22.75 -36.73
N SER A 42 11.54 -23.91 -37.18
CA SER A 42 11.25 -24.49 -38.50
C SER A 42 9.75 -24.80 -38.67
N TRP A 43 9.25 -24.67 -39.90
CA TRP A 43 7.84 -24.91 -40.28
C TRP A 43 7.26 -26.20 -39.69
N TYR A 44 8.04 -27.27 -39.57
CA TYR A 44 7.61 -28.56 -39.03
C TYR A 44 7.42 -28.61 -37.50
N ARG A 45 7.92 -27.63 -36.75
CA ARG A 45 7.75 -27.50 -35.29
C ARG A 45 7.20 -26.13 -34.94
N TYR A 46 5.99 -25.83 -35.42
CA TYR A 46 5.33 -24.58 -35.08
C TYR A 46 5.11 -24.48 -33.56
N ARG A 47 5.70 -23.46 -32.92
CA ARG A 47 5.50 -23.15 -31.51
C ARG A 47 4.80 -21.78 -31.41
N PRO A 48 3.54 -21.72 -30.97
CA PRO A 48 2.78 -20.47 -30.96
C PRO A 48 3.20 -19.50 -29.83
N VAL A 49 3.87 -20.01 -28.78
CA VAL A 49 4.16 -19.23 -27.57
C VAL A 49 5.57 -19.53 -27.05
N THR A 50 6.30 -18.49 -26.68
CA THR A 50 7.66 -18.55 -26.11
C THR A 50 7.64 -18.04 -24.66
N ALA A 51 8.62 -18.44 -23.84
CA ALA A 51 8.70 -17.94 -22.47
C ALA A 51 8.89 -16.42 -22.39
N PHE A 52 9.48 -15.81 -23.43
CA PHE A 52 9.64 -14.36 -23.56
C PHE A 52 8.29 -13.62 -23.58
N CYS A 53 7.23 -14.21 -24.14
CA CYS A 53 5.88 -13.63 -24.12
C CYS A 53 5.36 -13.40 -22.69
N PHE A 54 5.74 -14.26 -21.74
CA PHE A 54 5.31 -14.09 -20.36
C PHE A 54 6.10 -12.99 -19.64
N GLY A 55 7.26 -12.59 -20.15
CA GLY A 55 8.08 -11.51 -19.61
C GLY A 55 7.37 -10.14 -19.58
N PHE A 56 6.36 -9.94 -20.43
CA PHE A 56 5.56 -8.71 -20.43
C PHE A 56 4.71 -8.56 -19.16
N ILE A 57 4.34 -9.66 -18.51
CA ILE A 57 3.50 -9.65 -17.29
C ILE A 57 4.22 -8.96 -16.12
N PRO A 58 5.38 -9.46 -15.63
CA PRO A 58 6.08 -8.80 -14.53
C PRO A 58 6.58 -7.41 -14.91
N LEU A 59 6.91 -7.17 -16.18
CA LEU A 59 7.32 -5.85 -16.68
C LEU A 59 6.17 -4.83 -16.58
N ALA A 60 4.96 -5.20 -17.02
CA ALA A 60 3.79 -4.36 -16.86
C ALA A 60 3.43 -4.12 -15.39
N LEU A 61 3.47 -5.16 -14.55
CA LEU A 61 3.20 -5.05 -13.11
C LEU A 61 4.17 -4.09 -12.42
N THR A 62 5.47 -4.21 -12.70
CA THR A 62 6.51 -3.36 -12.09
C THR A 62 6.49 -1.93 -12.60
N ALA A 63 6.23 -1.72 -13.89
CA ALA A 63 6.01 -0.38 -14.45
C ALA A 63 4.76 0.27 -13.85
N PHE A 64 3.65 -0.46 -13.70
CA PHE A 64 2.43 0.02 -13.07
C PHE A 64 2.65 0.38 -11.59
N ALA A 65 3.27 -0.52 -10.82
CA ALA A 65 3.57 -0.31 -9.40
C ALA A 65 4.47 0.93 -9.22
N SER A 66 5.50 1.08 -10.04
CA SER A 66 6.42 2.22 -9.98
C SER A 66 5.75 3.53 -10.37
N THR A 67 4.96 3.53 -11.44
CA THR A 67 4.21 4.72 -11.88
C THR A 67 3.20 5.15 -10.82
N ARG A 68 2.40 4.23 -10.30
CA ARG A 68 1.42 4.53 -9.24
C ARG A 68 2.09 5.00 -7.96
N SER A 69 3.20 4.38 -7.56
CA SER A 69 3.99 4.81 -6.40
C SER A 69 4.47 6.25 -6.56
N LEU A 70 5.03 6.60 -7.72
CA LEU A 70 5.52 7.96 -8.00
C LEU A 70 4.38 8.98 -8.06
N VAL A 71 3.26 8.64 -8.69
CA VAL A 71 2.08 9.52 -8.76
C VAL A 71 1.49 9.73 -7.36
N HIS A 72 1.40 8.68 -6.56
CA HIS A 72 0.90 8.77 -5.18
C HIS A 72 1.81 9.65 -4.32
N GLN A 73 3.12 9.44 -4.39
CA GLN A 73 4.10 10.24 -3.65
C GLN A 73 4.04 11.71 -4.06
N ARG A 74 3.89 12.02 -5.36
CA ARG A 74 3.74 13.41 -5.84
C ARG A 74 2.46 14.08 -5.33
N ARG A 75 1.36 13.33 -5.19
CA ARG A 75 0.06 13.89 -4.76
C ARG A 75 -0.04 14.07 -3.25
N PHE A 76 0.46 13.13 -2.47
CA PHE A 76 0.21 13.07 -1.02
C PHE A 76 1.45 13.30 -0.16
N GLY A 77 2.65 13.38 -0.76
CA GLY A 77 3.91 13.57 -0.03
C GLY A 77 4.28 12.40 0.90
N ARG A 78 3.55 11.28 0.83
CA ARG A 78 3.71 10.10 1.67
C ARG A 78 3.91 8.86 0.80
N MET A 79 4.61 7.88 1.35
CA MET A 79 4.83 6.61 0.67
C MET A 79 3.54 5.78 0.63
N PRO A 80 3.32 5.03 -0.47
CA PRO A 80 2.12 4.23 -0.65
C PRO A 80 1.98 3.13 0.42
N GLN A 81 0.72 2.77 0.72
CA GLN A 81 0.35 1.72 1.68
C GLN A 81 0.98 0.36 1.37
N ALA A 82 0.99 -0.52 2.38
CA ALA A 82 1.55 -1.88 2.32
C ALA A 82 1.06 -2.73 1.13
N SER A 83 -0.12 -2.46 0.58
CA SER A 83 -0.65 -3.11 -0.63
C SER A 83 0.29 -3.01 -1.84
N PHE A 84 0.99 -1.89 -2.02
CA PHE A 84 1.94 -1.74 -3.12
C PHE A 84 3.20 -2.59 -2.92
N LYS A 85 3.58 -2.85 -1.67
CA LYS A 85 4.71 -3.73 -1.35
C LYS A 85 4.36 -5.19 -1.63
N ALA A 86 3.10 -5.60 -1.48
CA ALA A 86 2.67 -6.94 -1.90
C ALA A 86 2.82 -7.13 -3.41
N VAL A 87 2.46 -6.10 -4.20
CA VAL A 87 2.63 -6.14 -5.66
C VAL A 87 4.11 -6.28 -6.04
N ASP A 88 5.02 -5.63 -5.32
CA ASP A 88 6.46 -5.80 -5.53
C ASP A 88 6.92 -7.24 -5.27
N GLY A 89 6.40 -7.88 -4.22
CA GLY A 89 6.67 -9.29 -3.91
C GLY A 89 6.15 -10.24 -5.00
N VAL A 90 4.90 -10.05 -5.43
CA VAL A 90 4.31 -10.84 -6.53
C VAL A 90 5.10 -10.67 -7.82
N ALA A 91 5.53 -9.44 -8.14
CA ALA A 91 6.34 -9.17 -9.31
C ALA A 91 7.72 -9.84 -9.24
N CYS A 92 8.36 -9.86 -8.06
CA CYS A 92 9.61 -10.56 -7.84
C CYS A 92 9.49 -12.07 -8.12
N ILE A 93 8.44 -12.71 -7.58
CA ILE A 93 8.16 -14.14 -7.82
C ILE A 93 7.87 -14.39 -9.31
N ALA A 94 7.08 -13.52 -9.95
CA ALA A 94 6.79 -13.62 -11.38
C ALA A 94 8.07 -13.53 -12.22
N TYR A 95 8.96 -12.56 -11.93
CA TYR A 95 10.25 -12.47 -12.59
C TYR A 95 11.10 -13.73 -12.41
N LEU A 96 11.21 -14.25 -11.18
CA LEU A 96 11.95 -15.50 -10.93
C LEU A 96 11.40 -16.65 -11.78
N SER A 97 10.08 -16.86 -11.77
CA SER A 97 9.46 -17.95 -12.53
C SER A 97 9.72 -17.87 -14.04
N ILE A 98 9.60 -16.67 -14.62
CA ILE A 98 9.77 -16.45 -16.06
C ILE A 98 11.24 -16.48 -16.45
N LEU A 99 12.13 -15.87 -15.66
CA LEU A 99 13.57 -15.91 -15.92
C LEU A 99 14.08 -17.34 -15.85
N THR A 100 13.67 -18.12 -14.85
CA THR A 100 14.03 -19.55 -14.80
C THR A 100 13.52 -20.30 -16.05
N ALA A 101 12.29 -20.04 -16.50
CA ALA A 101 11.77 -20.65 -17.73
C ALA A 101 12.57 -20.23 -18.99
N ILE A 102 12.94 -18.95 -19.11
CA ILE A 102 13.77 -18.45 -20.23
C ILE A 102 15.15 -19.11 -20.21
N TRP A 103 15.82 -19.16 -19.06
CA TRP A 103 17.17 -19.69 -18.95
C TRP A 103 17.22 -21.22 -19.07
N ALA A 104 16.24 -21.94 -18.52
CA ALA A 104 16.20 -23.41 -18.57
C ALA A 104 15.72 -23.95 -19.92
N VAL A 105 14.77 -23.27 -20.55
CA VAL A 105 14.11 -23.77 -21.77
C VAL A 105 14.64 -23.05 -23.00
N GLU A 106 14.49 -21.72 -23.07
CA GLU A 106 14.73 -20.97 -24.32
C GLU A 106 16.20 -20.91 -24.71
N ILE A 107 17.12 -20.77 -23.74
CA ILE A 107 18.56 -20.71 -24.05
C ILE A 107 19.07 -22.03 -24.65
N GLY A 108 18.52 -23.17 -24.21
CA GLY A 108 18.83 -24.47 -24.82
C GLY A 108 18.38 -24.59 -26.27
N TYR A 109 17.27 -23.91 -26.65
CA TYR A 109 16.76 -23.91 -28.02
C TYR A 109 17.40 -22.85 -28.92
N LEU A 110 17.99 -21.80 -28.35
CA LEU A 110 18.70 -20.75 -29.08
C LEU A 110 20.14 -21.21 -29.34
N GLU A 111 20.33 -22.24 -30.16
CA GLU A 111 21.62 -22.88 -30.46
C GLU A 111 22.63 -21.95 -31.19
N ARG A 112 22.26 -20.71 -31.51
CA ARG A 112 23.15 -19.74 -32.16
C ARG A 112 23.74 -18.75 -31.15
N PRO A 113 25.06 -18.50 -31.18
CA PRO A 113 25.74 -17.68 -30.18
C PRO A 113 25.23 -16.23 -30.12
N GLY A 114 24.79 -15.65 -31.24
CA GLY A 114 24.24 -14.29 -31.27
C GLY A 114 22.89 -14.15 -30.53
N PHE A 115 22.10 -15.22 -30.46
CA PHE A 115 20.80 -15.18 -29.79
C PHE A 115 20.89 -15.36 -28.28
N GLY A 116 21.88 -16.12 -27.78
CA GLY A 116 22.17 -16.16 -26.35
C GLY A 116 22.56 -14.80 -25.79
N LEU A 117 23.30 -14.02 -26.57
CA LEU A 117 23.71 -12.65 -26.20
C LEU A 117 22.51 -11.69 -26.18
N LEU A 118 21.60 -11.80 -27.16
CA LEU A 118 20.34 -11.05 -27.19
C LEU A 118 19.41 -11.42 -26.01
N ALA A 119 19.32 -12.70 -25.67
CA ALA A 119 18.58 -13.18 -24.49
C ALA A 119 19.21 -12.64 -23.18
N GLY A 120 20.55 -12.60 -23.10
CA GLY A 120 21.27 -11.98 -22.01
C GLY A 120 20.95 -10.49 -21.86
N TYR A 121 21.00 -9.71 -22.94
CA TYR A 121 20.65 -8.28 -22.90
C TYR A 121 19.18 -8.03 -22.56
N THR A 122 18.27 -8.94 -22.91
CA THR A 122 16.85 -8.83 -22.55
C THR A 122 16.62 -9.17 -21.09
N THR A 123 17.25 -10.23 -20.59
CA THR A 123 17.08 -10.68 -19.20
C THR A 123 17.82 -9.79 -18.20
N ALA A 124 18.90 -9.12 -18.57
CA ALA A 124 19.64 -8.22 -17.69
C ALA A 124 18.79 -7.10 -17.04
N PRO A 125 18.06 -6.25 -17.79
CA PRO A 125 17.18 -5.24 -17.19
C PRO A 125 15.99 -5.86 -16.43
N MET A 126 15.52 -7.05 -16.83
CA MET A 126 14.49 -7.80 -16.09
C MET A 126 15.01 -8.28 -14.73
N ILE A 127 16.23 -8.79 -14.67
CA ILE A 127 16.91 -9.21 -13.45
C ILE A 127 17.12 -8.00 -12.53
N LEU A 128 17.53 -6.85 -13.08
CA LEU A 128 17.65 -5.62 -12.30
C LEU A 128 16.30 -5.20 -11.70
N ASN A 129 15.21 -5.26 -12.48
CA ASN A 129 13.85 -5.00 -11.97
C ASN A 129 13.47 -5.98 -10.85
N MET A 130 13.74 -7.28 -11.04
CA MET A 130 13.51 -8.29 -10.02
C MET A 130 14.24 -7.95 -8.72
N PHE A 131 15.53 -7.59 -8.77
CA PHE A 131 16.28 -7.21 -7.58
C PHE A 131 15.76 -5.94 -6.91
N VAL A 132 15.39 -4.91 -7.68
CA VAL A 132 14.81 -3.69 -7.13
C VAL A 132 13.51 -3.98 -6.37
N HIS A 133 12.58 -4.72 -6.99
CA HIS A 133 11.30 -5.04 -6.35
C HIS A 133 11.47 -6.05 -5.21
N GLY A 134 12.37 -7.01 -5.34
CA GLY A 134 12.74 -7.94 -4.28
C GLY A 134 13.35 -7.23 -3.07
N TYR A 135 14.21 -6.24 -3.29
CA TYR A 135 14.78 -5.41 -2.22
C TYR A 135 13.71 -4.58 -1.52
N LEU A 136 12.87 -3.88 -2.29
CA LEU A 136 11.76 -3.09 -1.74
C LEU A 136 10.78 -3.95 -0.93
N PHE A 137 10.52 -5.18 -1.40
CA PHE A 137 9.72 -6.14 -0.66
C PHE A 137 10.43 -6.61 0.62
N ALA A 138 11.68 -7.08 0.52
CA ALA A 138 12.48 -7.60 1.64
C ALA A 138 12.57 -6.62 2.82
N CYS A 139 12.82 -5.34 2.52
CA CYS A 139 12.89 -4.29 3.53
C CYS A 139 11.55 -4.05 4.25
N ASN A 140 10.43 -4.43 3.63
CA ASN A 140 9.08 -4.24 4.14
C ASN A 140 8.40 -5.57 4.51
N VAL A 141 9.11 -6.71 4.52
CA VAL A 141 8.53 -8.02 4.86
C VAL A 141 7.92 -8.01 6.26
N ARG A 142 8.56 -7.36 7.23
CA ARG A 142 8.04 -7.29 8.61
C ARG A 142 6.71 -6.53 8.69
N SER A 143 6.55 -5.44 7.94
CA SER A 143 5.28 -4.70 7.91
C SER A 143 4.21 -5.44 7.10
N MET A 144 4.60 -6.20 6.07
CA MET A 144 3.69 -7.08 5.33
C MET A 144 3.15 -8.21 6.20
N VAL A 145 4.04 -8.93 6.92
CA VAL A 145 3.64 -10.00 7.84
C VAL A 145 2.72 -9.46 8.94
N ALA A 146 3.00 -8.27 9.47
CA ALA A 146 2.11 -7.61 10.42
C ALA A 146 0.73 -7.29 9.83
N LEU A 147 0.64 -6.97 8.52
CA LEU A 147 -0.63 -6.72 7.84
C LEU A 147 -1.47 -7.99 7.71
N PHE A 148 -0.84 -9.14 7.43
CA PHE A 148 -1.50 -10.44 7.35
C PHE A 148 -1.81 -11.04 8.72
N ALA A 149 -1.03 -10.67 9.75
CA ALA A 149 -1.24 -11.07 11.13
C ALA A 149 -2.16 -10.10 11.90
N ALA A 150 -2.56 -8.98 11.30
CA ALA A 150 -3.47 -8.03 11.91
C ALA A 150 -4.85 -8.69 12.10
N PRO A 151 -5.45 -8.59 13.31
CA PRO A 151 -6.75 -9.18 13.54
C PRO A 151 -7.79 -8.53 12.61
N GLN A 152 -8.60 -9.35 11.95
CA GLN A 152 -9.69 -8.85 11.13
C GLN A 152 -10.66 -8.11 12.04
N VAL A 153 -10.81 -6.81 11.78
CA VAL A 153 -11.78 -5.97 12.46
C VAL A 153 -13.06 -6.07 11.63
N HIS A 154 -14.06 -6.76 12.17
CA HIS A 154 -15.40 -6.77 11.58
C HIS A 154 -16.22 -5.67 12.24
N GLU A 155 -16.95 -4.92 11.41
CA GLU A 155 -17.90 -3.93 11.88
C GLU A 155 -19.29 -4.58 11.92
N CYS A 156 -19.97 -4.50 13.06
CA CYS A 156 -21.33 -5.01 13.16
C CYS A 156 -22.26 -4.12 12.31
N PRO A 157 -23.00 -4.67 11.33
CA PRO A 157 -23.83 -3.88 10.44
C PRO A 157 -25.01 -3.17 11.13
N ASN A 158 -25.33 -3.56 12.37
CA ASN A 158 -26.49 -3.02 13.09
C ASN A 158 -26.13 -1.92 14.12
N CYS A 159 -24.90 -1.90 14.62
CA CYS A 159 -24.48 -0.94 15.66
C CYS A 159 -23.14 -0.27 15.38
N HIS A 160 -22.50 -0.55 14.22
CA HIS A 160 -21.21 0.01 13.81
C HIS A 160 -20.06 -0.19 14.81
N SER A 161 -20.24 -1.07 15.80
CA SER A 161 -19.16 -1.42 16.72
C SER A 161 -18.15 -2.33 16.01
N SER A 162 -16.88 -1.93 16.01
CA SER A 162 -15.77 -2.70 15.48
C SER A 162 -15.30 -3.76 16.50
N PHE A 163 -15.28 -5.04 16.13
CA PHE A 163 -14.74 -6.11 16.96
C PHE A 163 -13.65 -6.91 16.22
N THR A 164 -12.60 -7.28 16.94
CA THR A 164 -11.48 -8.05 16.43
C THR A 164 -11.71 -9.54 16.67
N THR A 165 -11.87 -10.32 15.60
CA THR A 165 -11.91 -11.80 15.67
C THR A 165 -10.50 -12.34 15.83
N ARG A 166 -9.93 -12.22 17.02
CA ARG A 166 -8.81 -13.07 17.42
C ARG A 166 -9.42 -14.31 18.05
N ALA A 167 -9.15 -15.50 17.50
CA ALA A 167 -9.38 -16.73 18.25
C ALA A 167 -8.67 -16.56 19.59
N PRO A 168 -9.37 -16.66 20.74
CA PRO A 168 -8.71 -16.51 22.01
C PRO A 168 -7.68 -17.64 22.08
N GLN A 169 -6.39 -17.30 22.18
CA GLN A 169 -5.50 -18.18 22.92
C GLN A 169 -6.05 -18.14 24.34
N VAL A 170 -6.90 -19.11 24.66
CA VAL A 170 -7.28 -19.44 26.02
C VAL A 170 -6.00 -19.94 26.67
N GLN A 171 -5.21 -19.00 27.19
CA GLN A 171 -4.34 -19.30 28.30
C GLN A 171 -5.28 -19.36 29.49
N GLU A 172 -5.66 -20.57 29.91
CA GLU A 172 -6.38 -20.80 31.16
C GLU A 172 -5.52 -20.28 32.33
N THR A 173 -5.58 -18.99 32.62
CA THR A 173 -5.32 -18.51 33.98
C THR A 173 -6.58 -18.75 34.77
N LYS A 174 -6.60 -19.90 35.44
CA LYS A 174 -7.57 -20.24 36.49
C LYS A 174 -7.63 -19.14 37.55
N GLN A 175 -8.86 -18.83 37.97
CA GLN A 175 -9.27 -18.15 39.22
C GLN A 175 -8.81 -16.68 39.34
N SER A 176 -9.64 -15.69 39.64
CA SER A 176 -10.97 -15.63 40.28
C SER A 176 -11.55 -14.23 40.08
N GLY A 177 -12.87 -14.07 40.12
CA GLY A 177 -13.51 -12.76 40.29
C GLY A 177 -14.27 -12.25 39.07
N GLU A 178 -15.22 -13.05 38.60
CA GLU A 178 -16.17 -12.70 37.56
C GLU A 178 -17.22 -11.73 38.13
N TYR A 179 -17.06 -10.42 37.89
CA TYR A 179 -18.14 -9.45 38.07
C TYR A 179 -19.02 -9.46 36.82
N SER A 180 -19.98 -10.38 36.80
CA SER A 180 -21.03 -10.45 35.77
C SER A 180 -22.18 -9.50 36.15
N LEU A 181 -22.23 -8.33 35.51
CA LEU A 181 -23.23 -7.26 35.69
C LEU A 181 -24.64 -7.60 35.15
N LEU A 182 -24.99 -8.87 35.02
CA LEU A 182 -26.20 -9.31 34.30
C LEU A 182 -26.98 -10.42 35.01
N ARG A 183 -26.97 -10.43 36.34
CA ARG A 183 -27.86 -11.30 37.11
C ARG A 183 -28.64 -10.47 38.14
N GLY A 184 -29.81 -10.01 37.71
CA GLY A 184 -30.81 -9.42 38.58
C GLY A 184 -31.60 -10.52 39.27
N GLU A 185 -31.29 -10.75 40.54
CA GLU A 185 -31.97 -11.56 41.56
C GLU A 185 -30.97 -11.54 42.74
N ASP A 186 -31.14 -10.75 43.79
CA ASP A 186 -32.19 -10.88 44.81
C ASP A 186 -32.50 -9.53 45.48
N TYR A 187 -33.79 -9.20 45.53
CA TYR A 187 -34.35 -8.22 46.47
C TYR A 187 -34.94 -8.97 47.66
N LEU A 188 -34.90 -8.32 48.83
CA LEU A 188 -35.45 -8.73 50.13
C LEU A 188 -34.63 -9.77 50.89
N ASP A 189 -33.66 -9.27 51.67
CA ASP A 189 -33.69 -9.61 53.10
C ASP A 189 -33.90 -8.33 53.89
N VAL A 190 -35.00 -8.37 54.63
CA VAL A 190 -35.53 -7.37 55.53
C VAL A 190 -34.60 -7.28 56.74
N ASP A 191 -34.00 -6.11 56.97
CA ASP A 191 -33.66 -5.68 58.32
C ASP A 191 -34.12 -4.22 58.52
N PRO A 192 -34.71 -3.89 59.68
CA PRO A 192 -35.77 -2.90 59.81
C PRO A 192 -35.28 -1.51 60.27
N ASP A 193 -33.98 -1.27 60.30
CA ASP A 193 -33.37 -0.13 61.01
C ASP A 193 -32.42 0.71 60.15
N ALA A 194 -32.77 0.99 58.89
CA ALA A 194 -32.05 2.00 58.10
C ALA A 194 -32.86 3.31 58.06
N GLU A 195 -32.39 4.25 58.87
CA GLU A 195 -33.01 5.53 59.21
C GLU A 195 -33.38 6.40 58.00
N HIS A 196 -34.51 7.09 58.16
CA HIS A 196 -35.10 8.01 57.20
C HIS A 196 -34.31 9.33 57.18
N TYR A 197 -33.35 9.49 56.25
CA TYR A 197 -32.70 10.80 56.07
C TYR A 197 -33.52 11.68 55.13
N THR A 198 -34.22 12.62 55.74
CA THR A 198 -35.05 13.68 55.16
C THR A 198 -34.24 14.70 54.37
N ASP A 199 -34.66 14.97 53.13
CA ASP A 199 -34.31 16.19 52.40
C ASP A 199 -34.94 17.41 53.08
N GLY A 200 -34.12 18.41 53.40
CA GLY A 200 -34.57 19.64 54.07
C GLY A 200 -33.51 20.73 54.20
N SER A 201 -33.41 21.57 53.17
CA SER A 201 -33.19 23.04 53.18
C SER A 201 -32.65 23.72 54.46
N SER A 202 -31.54 24.46 54.35
CA SER A 202 -31.47 25.95 54.51
C SER A 202 -30.08 26.47 54.94
N GLY A 203 -29.62 27.55 54.30
CA GLY A 203 -28.71 28.52 54.92
C GLY A 203 -27.35 28.74 54.24
N PRO A 204 -26.76 29.94 54.34
CA PRO A 204 -26.20 30.66 53.20
C PRO A 204 -24.71 31.05 53.35
N ALA A 205 -24.24 31.77 52.33
CA ALA A 205 -23.14 32.73 52.31
C ALA A 205 -21.84 32.29 51.63
N ASP A 206 -21.44 33.20 50.76
CA ASP A 206 -20.13 33.45 50.19
C ASP A 206 -19.59 32.48 49.15
N ALA A 207 -19.01 32.91 48.04
CA ALA A 207 -18.98 34.18 47.32
C ALA A 207 -18.25 33.89 46.00
N GLN A 208 -18.42 34.81 45.05
CA GLN A 208 -17.60 35.01 43.86
C GLN A 208 -17.90 34.14 42.62
N ILE A 209 -18.00 34.67 41.41
CA ILE A 209 -18.11 36.04 40.87
C ILE A 209 -18.45 35.84 39.36
N LEU A 210 -19.45 36.58 38.89
CA LEU A 210 -19.66 37.13 37.53
C LEU A 210 -19.51 36.26 36.24
N ARG A 211 -20.68 35.99 35.65
CA ARG A 211 -21.02 36.06 34.19
C ARG A 211 -20.80 37.52 33.65
N PRO A 212 -20.97 37.91 32.36
CA PRO A 212 -21.26 37.19 31.10
C PRO A 212 -20.48 37.69 29.84
N GLU A 213 -20.76 37.01 28.71
CA GLU A 213 -20.72 37.36 27.27
C GLU A 213 -20.18 38.72 26.77
N ASN A 214 -19.45 38.69 25.64
CA ASN A 214 -19.55 39.73 24.62
C ASN A 214 -19.22 39.24 23.20
N GLU A 215 -20.15 39.57 22.29
CA GLU A 215 -20.05 39.54 20.85
C GLU A 215 -18.95 40.50 20.34
N SER A 216 -18.29 40.18 19.22
CA SER A 216 -17.87 41.23 18.28
C SER A 216 -17.84 40.72 16.84
N LYS A 217 -18.64 41.41 16.05
CA LYS A 217 -18.82 41.36 14.60
C LYS A 217 -17.85 42.37 13.98
N GLY A 218 -17.13 42.00 12.92
CA GLY A 218 -16.21 42.92 12.23
C GLY A 218 -16.04 42.55 10.76
N GLU A 219 -16.93 43.08 9.90
CA GLU A 219 -16.70 43.24 8.47
C GLU A 219 -15.57 44.25 8.23
N PHE A 220 -14.65 43.96 7.31
CA PHE A 220 -13.99 45.01 6.53
C PHE A 220 -13.71 44.53 5.10
N LYS A 221 -14.21 45.33 4.16
CA LYS A 221 -14.18 45.20 2.71
C LYS A 221 -13.11 46.17 2.21
N GLY A 222 -12.15 45.71 1.40
CA GLY A 222 -11.10 46.55 0.82
C GLY A 222 -10.67 45.99 -0.53
N GLU A 223 -11.01 46.71 -1.59
CA GLU A 223 -10.71 46.42 -2.99
C GLU A 223 -9.20 46.48 -3.27
N LEU A 224 -8.68 45.54 -4.07
CA LEU A 224 -7.52 45.81 -4.90
C LEU A 224 -7.72 45.19 -6.29
N LYS A 225 -7.85 46.08 -7.27
CA LYS A 225 -8.03 45.85 -8.69
C LYS A 225 -6.62 45.77 -9.30
N VAL A 226 -6.21 44.61 -9.82
CA VAL A 226 -5.06 44.51 -10.73
C VAL A 226 -5.48 43.72 -11.96
N GLU A 227 -5.48 44.47 -13.05
CA GLU A 227 -5.78 44.11 -14.43
C GLU A 227 -4.62 43.30 -15.02
N PHE A 228 -4.89 42.11 -15.57
CA PHE A 228 -3.96 41.41 -16.46
C PHE A 228 -4.72 41.03 -17.74
N LYS A 229 -4.28 41.64 -18.85
CA LYS A 229 -4.88 41.62 -20.17
C LYS A 229 -3.93 40.90 -21.13
N GLY A 230 -4.44 39.86 -21.81
CA GLY A 230 -3.93 39.31 -23.08
C GLY A 230 -2.57 38.58 -23.02
N GLU A 231 -2.25 37.60 -23.85
CA GLU A 231 -2.87 37.08 -25.07
C GLU A 231 -2.48 35.60 -25.25
N SER A 232 -3.43 34.86 -25.81
CA SER A 232 -3.25 33.52 -26.37
C SER A 232 -2.62 33.64 -27.76
N LYS A 233 -1.54 32.88 -28.04
CA LYS A 233 -1.17 32.51 -29.41
C LYS A 233 -0.96 31.00 -29.50
N LYS A 234 -2.00 30.32 -29.97
CA LYS A 234 -1.90 29.03 -30.66
C LYS A 234 -1.26 29.28 -32.02
N ALA A 235 -0.15 28.61 -32.31
CA ALA A 235 0.33 28.44 -33.68
C ALA A 235 -0.27 27.13 -34.23
N ILE A 236 -1.13 27.27 -35.23
CA ILE A 236 -1.57 26.22 -36.13
C ILE A 236 -0.52 26.19 -37.26
N ILE A 237 0.03 25.01 -37.55
CA ILE A 237 0.86 24.77 -38.73
C ILE A 237 0.07 23.80 -39.60
N ASP A 238 -0.34 24.25 -40.78
CA ASP A 238 -0.80 23.45 -41.91
C ASP A 238 -0.42 24.23 -43.18
N VAL A 239 0.69 23.82 -43.82
CA VAL A 239 0.92 23.72 -45.28
C VAL A 239 2.04 22.70 -45.47
#